data_AF-D8PN42-F1
#
_entry.id   AF-D8PN42-F1
#
_cell.length_a   1.000
_cell.length_b   1.000
_cell.length_c   1.000
_cell.angle_alpha   90.00
_cell.angle_beta   90.00
_cell.angle_gamma   90.00
#
_symmetry.space_group_name_H-M   'P 1'
#
loop_
_entity.id
_entity.type
_entity.pdbx_description
1 polymer ?
#
loop_
_entity_poly.entity_id
_entity_poly.type
_entity_poly.pdbx_seq_one_letter_code
_entity_poly.pdbx_strand_id
1 'polypeptide(L)'
;MSLRALPPLSALARGARSSLRSSTRPLCAKNAHNRRGYATITPSILEPRPPPEPPLNPHALLSEHGTPGPSQTPNLNPSDSPPIPQDTLSDLDARILQIVRDERTGISLPSLLAQFDDRVGDVLPTALKYEPSPAADRRVWFSERGAPGVVAIAHATGEGTVRVCSGFALEQTRPDESGQLFVTCAHTLEEMRRAAAESQSGSGTFVVAKRGDDDMVVYRAIAIPSALPRSDVMLLRAIPLKDAPRRVAASSFQTGAQSTVTLHGTSASGEQIYSGTPLPHQSGPLFRNSASSSNASPPWVNTTSPSLAASTTSSLLSTLPVSPYPVHPGTRIRAHFVRHTPPVLGEEGWVPWVGGMWSKWVSGQVVGYRDFAGKEAKPGTYDSLSHLLFEPIPSPGSSGGPIVDEETGAVVGIVLGARMDSTRIDGMRGWGVPAETVLEMFSLPGLEGKQ
;
A
#
# COMPACT_ATOMS: atom_id res chain seq x y z
N MET A 1 -64.89 67.89 6.14
CA MET A 1 -64.98 69.09 5.29
C MET A 1 -63.64 69.29 4.63
N SER A 2 -63.63 69.42 3.29
CA SER A 2 -62.70 70.15 2.38
C SER A 2 -61.28 70.50 2.86
N LEU A 3 -60.22 70.54 2.05
CA LEU A 3 -59.99 70.41 0.60
C LEU A 3 -58.45 70.49 0.43
N ARG A 4 -57.93 69.77 -0.56
CA ARG A 4 -56.77 70.05 -1.45
C ARG A 4 -55.79 71.19 -1.13
N ALA A 5 -54.49 70.91 -1.24
CA ALA A 5 -53.57 71.58 -2.19
C ALA A 5 -52.19 70.88 -2.32
N LEU A 6 -51.74 70.67 -3.56
CA LEU A 6 -50.38 70.38 -4.06
C LEU A 6 -49.86 71.68 -4.76
N PRO A 7 -48.64 71.80 -5.38
CA PRO A 7 -47.30 71.16 -5.31
C PRO A 7 -46.20 72.29 -5.26
N PRO A 8 -45.01 72.34 -5.94
CA PRO A 8 -44.12 71.34 -6.61
C PRO A 8 -42.58 71.48 -6.39
N LEU A 9 -41.86 70.47 -6.90
CA LEU A 9 -40.55 70.46 -7.60
C LEU A 9 -39.30 71.18 -7.03
N SER A 10 -38.22 70.41 -6.84
CA SER A 10 -36.89 70.72 -7.44
C SER A 10 -35.93 69.53 -7.36
N ALA A 11 -35.29 69.26 -8.50
CA ALA A 11 -34.32 68.20 -8.75
C ALA A 11 -32.90 68.65 -8.38
N LEU A 12 -32.04 67.69 -7.98
CA LEU A 12 -30.61 67.68 -8.34
C LEU A 12 -29.99 66.33 -7.94
N ALA A 13 -29.77 65.50 -8.96
CA ALA A 13 -29.02 64.25 -8.86
C ALA A 13 -27.53 64.55 -8.62
N ARG A 14 -26.96 63.96 -7.56
CA ARG A 14 -25.53 64.00 -7.25
C ARG A 14 -24.84 62.79 -7.89
N GLY A 15 -23.79 63.06 -8.66
CA GLY A 15 -22.92 62.07 -9.27
C GLY A 15 -22.14 61.28 -8.21
N ALA A 16 -22.14 59.95 -8.36
CA ALA A 16 -21.31 59.04 -7.59
C ALA A 16 -19.92 58.95 -8.24
N ARG A 17 -18.90 59.31 -7.45
CA ARG A 17 -17.49 59.13 -7.78
C ARG A 17 -17.10 57.66 -7.64
N SER A 18 -16.39 57.14 -8.63
CA SER A 18 -15.69 55.86 -8.61
C SER A 18 -14.54 55.90 -7.60
N SER A 19 -14.54 54.97 -6.64
CA SER A 19 -13.40 54.72 -5.75
C SER A 19 -12.81 53.36 -6.11
N LEU A 20 -11.68 53.40 -6.80
CA LEU A 20 -10.75 52.28 -6.92
C LEU A 20 -10.18 51.99 -5.53
N ARG A 21 -10.56 50.86 -4.93
CA ARG A 21 -9.85 50.27 -3.80
C ARG A 21 -9.09 49.04 -4.28
N SER A 22 -7.77 49.17 -4.16
CA SER A 22 -6.78 48.12 -4.28
C SER A 22 -7.10 46.96 -3.33
N SER A 23 -7.28 45.78 -3.92
CA SER A 23 -7.39 44.51 -3.19
C SER A 23 -5.99 44.05 -2.80
N THR A 24 -5.57 44.40 -1.58
CA THR A 24 -4.42 43.76 -0.92
C THR A 24 -4.83 42.36 -0.47
N ARG A 25 -4.25 41.35 -1.12
CA ARG A 25 -4.35 39.93 -0.74
C ARG A 25 -3.85 39.73 0.69
N PRO A 26 -4.55 38.99 1.56
CA PRO A 26 -4.02 38.64 2.86
C PRO A 26 -2.94 37.57 2.70
N LEU A 27 -1.78 37.84 3.30
CA LEU A 27 -0.69 36.88 3.47
C LEU A 27 -1.20 35.68 4.28
N CYS A 28 -0.90 34.49 3.76
CA CYS A 28 -1.14 33.20 4.37
C CYS A 28 -0.52 33.18 5.79
N ALA A 29 -1.37 33.21 6.81
CA ALA A 29 -0.97 32.95 8.18
C ALA A 29 -0.54 31.48 8.26
N LYS A 30 0.77 31.26 8.45
CA LYS A 30 1.32 29.95 8.78
C LYS A 30 0.77 29.54 10.14
N ASN A 31 -0.17 28.60 10.16
CA ASN A 31 -0.59 27.95 11.39
C ASN A 31 0.64 27.27 12.01
N ALA A 32 1.08 27.79 13.14
CA ALA A 32 2.06 27.13 13.99
C ALA A 32 1.38 25.89 14.58
N HIS A 33 1.48 24.76 13.89
CA HIS A 33 1.05 23.48 14.43
C HIS A 33 1.89 23.16 15.67
N ASN A 34 1.17 22.83 16.73
CA ASN A 34 1.67 22.48 18.05
C ASN A 34 2.45 21.16 17.94
N ARG A 35 3.70 21.23 17.46
CA ARG A 35 4.62 20.10 17.43
C ARG A 35 4.81 19.64 18.87
N ARG A 36 4.30 18.45 19.21
CA ARG A 36 4.66 17.80 20.47
C ARG A 36 6.19 17.74 20.53
N GLY A 37 6.75 18.30 21.60
CA GLY A 37 8.19 18.23 21.85
C GLY A 37 8.56 16.78 22.12
N TYR A 38 9.06 16.07 21.10
CA TYR A 38 9.85 14.88 21.33
C TYR A 38 11.13 15.29 22.05
N ALA A 39 11.68 14.41 22.89
CA ALA A 39 12.93 14.66 23.58
C ALA A 39 14.03 15.01 22.55
N THR A 40 14.49 16.26 22.57
CA THR A 40 15.64 16.70 21.79
C THR A 40 16.87 16.00 22.35
N ILE A 41 17.35 14.97 21.65
CA ILE A 41 18.66 14.39 21.92
C ILE A 41 19.69 15.45 21.51
N THR A 42 20.42 15.97 22.49
CA THR A 42 21.54 16.89 22.26
C THR A 42 22.59 16.20 21.37
N PRO A 43 23.10 16.85 20.31
CA PRO A 43 24.05 16.23 19.39
C PRO A 43 25.48 16.02 19.97
N SER A 44 25.67 16.10 21.28
CA SER A 44 26.99 16.15 21.93
C SER A 44 27.71 14.80 22.12
N ILE A 45 27.35 13.72 21.41
CA ILE A 45 28.04 12.42 21.54
C ILE A 45 28.54 11.83 20.21
N LEU A 46 28.33 12.48 19.07
CA LEU A 46 28.91 12.03 17.80
C LEU A 46 30.03 12.97 17.35
N GLU A 47 31.15 12.94 18.07
CA GLU A 47 32.43 13.28 17.45
C GLU A 47 32.79 12.13 16.49
N PRO A 48 32.84 12.35 15.17
CA PRO A 48 33.26 11.31 14.24
C PRO A 48 34.72 10.96 14.54
N ARG A 49 34.97 9.73 15.00
CA ARG A 49 36.33 9.20 15.05
C ARG A 49 36.88 9.20 13.61
N PRO A 50 38.13 9.63 13.39
CA PRO A 50 38.75 9.50 12.09
C PRO A 50 38.70 8.02 11.64
N PRO A 51 38.48 7.76 10.34
CA PRO A 51 38.47 6.40 9.83
C PRO A 51 39.80 5.72 10.18
N PRO A 52 39.79 4.43 10.59
CA PRO A 52 41.01 3.69 10.82
C PRO A 52 41.85 3.68 9.53
N GLU A 53 43.17 3.84 9.68
CA GLU A 53 44.09 3.74 8.54
C GLU A 53 43.89 2.39 7.83
N PRO A 54 43.84 2.38 6.50
CA PRO A 54 43.72 1.13 5.76
C PRO A 54 44.90 0.21 6.10
N PRO A 55 44.66 -1.09 6.30
CA PRO A 55 45.74 -2.03 6.59
C PRO A 55 46.79 -1.98 5.47
N LEU A 56 48.05 -1.81 5.87
CA LEU A 56 49.21 -1.88 4.97
C LEU A 56 49.14 -3.17 4.17
N ASN A 57 49.04 -3.04 2.85
CA ASN A 57 48.94 -4.16 1.92
C ASN A 57 50.24 -5.00 2.00
N PRO A 58 50.20 -6.24 2.50
CA PRO A 58 51.41 -7.06 2.68
C PRO A 58 52.02 -7.54 1.34
N HIS A 59 51.40 -7.23 0.21
CA HIS A 59 51.90 -7.61 -1.12
C HIS A 59 52.87 -6.61 -1.77
N ALA A 60 53.24 -5.51 -1.10
CA ALA A 60 54.12 -4.49 -1.69
C ALA A 60 55.65 -4.81 -1.64
N LEU A 61 56.07 -5.98 -1.15
CA LEU A 61 57.49 -6.32 -0.97
C LEU A 61 58.02 -7.50 -1.80
N LEU A 62 57.25 -8.04 -2.76
CA LEU A 62 57.74 -9.11 -3.65
C LEU A 62 57.30 -8.85 -5.10
N SER A 63 58.03 -7.98 -5.80
CA SER A 63 57.96 -7.89 -7.26
C SER A 63 59.30 -7.40 -7.82
N GLU A 64 60.33 -8.21 -7.64
CA GLU A 64 61.45 -8.23 -8.58
C GLU A 64 61.51 -9.62 -9.23
N HIS A 65 61.69 -9.61 -10.55
CA HIS A 65 62.04 -10.72 -11.44
C HIS A 65 60.90 -11.63 -11.93
N GLY A 66 60.52 -11.41 -13.19
CA GLY A 66 59.87 -12.43 -14.02
C GLY A 66 59.05 -11.84 -15.16
N THR A 67 59.69 -11.49 -16.27
CA THR A 67 59.04 -11.14 -17.54
C THR A 67 58.34 -12.37 -18.13
N PRO A 68 57.00 -12.42 -18.27
CA PRO A 68 56.34 -13.44 -19.08
C PRO A 68 56.11 -12.91 -20.51
N GLY A 69 56.29 -13.78 -21.49
CA GLY A 69 56.20 -13.46 -22.91
C GLY A 69 54.80 -13.06 -23.39
N PRO A 70 54.69 -12.62 -24.65
CA PRO A 70 53.45 -12.10 -25.23
C PRO A 70 52.43 -13.23 -25.45
N SER A 71 51.53 -13.41 -24.49
CA SER A 71 50.32 -14.22 -24.67
C SER A 71 49.36 -13.50 -25.61
N GLN A 72 49.17 -14.08 -26.79
CA GLN A 72 48.17 -13.67 -27.77
C GLN A 72 46.77 -13.82 -27.17
N THR A 73 46.12 -12.70 -26.87
CA THR A 73 44.69 -12.67 -26.58
C THR A 73 43.91 -12.97 -27.86
N PRO A 74 43.03 -13.99 -27.90
CA PRO A 74 42.18 -14.24 -29.05
C PRO A 74 41.25 -13.04 -29.25
N ASN A 75 41.32 -12.47 -30.45
CA ASN A 75 40.53 -11.34 -30.89
C ASN A 75 39.06 -11.81 -31.07
N LEU A 76 38.28 -11.80 -29.99
CA LEU A 76 36.85 -12.11 -30.03
C LEU A 76 36.14 -10.94 -30.72
N ASN A 77 35.53 -11.23 -31.88
CA ASN A 77 34.73 -10.28 -32.63
C ASN A 77 33.63 -9.69 -31.71
N PRO A 78 33.49 -8.36 -31.61
CA PRO A 78 32.47 -7.70 -30.79
C PRO A 78 31.02 -7.94 -31.28
N SER A 79 30.81 -8.81 -32.26
CA SER A 79 29.52 -9.05 -32.90
C SER A 79 28.74 -10.26 -32.35
N ASP A 80 29.30 -11.02 -31.41
CA ASP A 80 28.64 -12.18 -30.76
C ASP A 80 28.11 -11.88 -29.35
N SER A 81 28.00 -10.60 -28.97
CA SER A 81 27.30 -10.24 -27.73
C SER A 81 25.83 -10.65 -27.89
N PRO A 82 25.28 -11.50 -27.00
CA PRO A 82 23.86 -11.83 -27.06
C PRO A 82 23.05 -10.53 -27.05
N PRO A 83 22.00 -10.41 -27.89
CA PRO A 83 21.19 -9.20 -27.94
C PRO A 83 20.73 -8.88 -26.52
N ILE A 84 21.10 -7.70 -26.03
CA ILE A 84 20.64 -7.19 -24.75
C ILE A 84 19.11 -7.31 -24.79
N PRO A 85 18.47 -8.05 -23.86
CA PRO A 85 17.03 -8.18 -23.83
C PRO A 85 16.44 -6.77 -23.88
N GLN A 86 15.69 -6.47 -24.94
CA GLN A 86 14.98 -5.21 -24.99
C GLN A 86 14.03 -5.20 -23.78
N ASP A 87 14.18 -4.21 -22.91
CA ASP A 87 13.30 -4.00 -21.75
C ASP A 87 11.88 -3.82 -22.26
N THR A 88 11.15 -4.93 -22.42
CA THR A 88 9.74 -4.90 -22.72
C THR A 88 9.06 -4.31 -21.49
N LEU A 89 8.59 -3.06 -21.62
CA LEU A 89 7.77 -2.39 -20.62
C LEU A 89 6.67 -3.35 -20.18
N SER A 90 6.52 -3.54 -18.87
CA SER A 90 5.45 -4.39 -18.36
C SER A 90 4.09 -3.82 -18.76
N ASP A 91 3.09 -4.69 -18.91
CA ASP A 91 1.71 -4.25 -19.22
C ASP A 91 1.19 -3.23 -18.20
N LEU A 92 1.61 -3.36 -16.93
CA LEU A 92 1.36 -2.38 -15.89
C LEU A 92 1.98 -1.02 -16.22
N ASP A 93 3.27 -0.97 -16.55
CA ASP A 93 3.98 0.28 -16.85
C ASP A 93 3.34 0.98 -18.05
N ALA A 94 3.06 0.24 -19.12
CA ALA A 94 2.40 0.76 -20.30
C ALA A 94 1.04 1.40 -19.95
N ARG A 95 0.25 0.75 -19.08
CA ARG A 95 -1.05 1.29 -18.64
C ARG A 95 -0.89 2.51 -17.74
N ILE A 96 0.02 2.48 -16.77
CA ILE A 96 0.26 3.61 -15.87
C ILE A 96 0.76 4.83 -16.64
N LEU A 97 1.70 4.64 -17.58
CA LEU A 97 2.20 5.71 -18.43
C LEU A 97 1.11 6.29 -19.34
N GLN A 98 0.19 5.45 -19.82
CA GLN A 98 -0.98 5.91 -20.56
C GLN A 98 -1.88 6.79 -19.66
N ILE A 99 -2.15 6.37 -18.42
CA ILE A 99 -2.94 7.15 -17.47
C ILE A 99 -2.26 8.49 -17.17
N VAL A 100 -0.94 8.52 -16.97
CA VAL A 100 -0.18 9.77 -16.74
C VAL A 100 -0.30 10.74 -17.92
N ARG A 101 -0.33 10.23 -19.16
CA ARG A 101 -0.48 11.05 -20.38
C ARG A 101 -1.89 11.61 -20.53
N ASP A 102 -2.89 10.79 -20.23
CA ASP A 102 -4.31 11.12 -20.40
C ASP A 102 -4.82 12.04 -19.26
N GLU A 103 -4.40 11.76 -18.02
CA GLU A 103 -4.86 12.49 -16.83
C GLU A 103 -3.87 13.56 -16.37
N ARG A 104 -3.95 14.72 -17.03
CA ARG A 104 -3.15 15.90 -16.64
C ARG A 104 -3.65 16.58 -15.37
N THR A 105 -4.88 16.27 -14.93
CA THR A 105 -5.53 16.93 -13.81
C THR A 105 -5.36 16.12 -12.53
N GLY A 106 -4.42 16.57 -11.69
CA GLY A 106 -4.39 16.25 -10.27
C GLY A 106 -2.98 16.41 -9.71
N ILE A 107 -2.77 15.99 -8.46
CA ILE A 107 -1.48 16.17 -7.79
C ILE A 107 -0.36 15.43 -8.53
N SER A 108 0.78 16.10 -8.68
CA SER A 108 1.99 15.59 -9.33
C SER A 108 2.93 14.95 -8.32
N LEU A 109 3.94 14.19 -8.79
CA LEU A 109 4.97 13.63 -7.91
C LEU A 109 5.73 14.71 -7.11
N PRO A 110 6.19 15.84 -7.70
CA PRO A 110 6.83 16.91 -6.93
C PRO A 110 5.94 17.46 -5.81
N SER A 111 4.63 17.58 -6.04
CA SER A 111 3.70 18.04 -5.01
C SER A 111 3.47 16.98 -3.92
N LEU A 112 3.42 15.70 -4.27
CA LEU A 112 3.38 14.62 -3.28
C LEU A 112 4.67 14.56 -2.45
N LEU A 113 5.84 14.69 -3.08
CA LEU A 113 7.13 14.76 -2.38
C LEU A 113 7.20 15.96 -1.42
N ALA A 114 6.69 17.13 -1.81
CA ALA A 114 6.59 18.26 -0.91
C ALA A 114 5.66 17.95 0.29
N GLN A 115 4.51 17.29 0.05
CA GLN A 115 3.65 16.84 1.15
C GLN A 115 4.33 15.82 2.05
N PHE A 116 5.10 14.88 1.51
CA PHE A 116 5.86 13.91 2.30
C PHE A 116 6.78 14.63 3.29
N ASP A 117 7.53 15.63 2.83
CA ASP A 117 8.45 16.43 3.65
C ASP A 117 7.67 17.31 4.67
N ASP A 118 6.55 17.89 4.26
CA ASP A 118 5.74 18.79 5.11
C ASP A 118 4.93 18.06 6.20
N ARG A 119 4.61 16.77 5.98
CA ARG A 119 3.70 15.96 6.81
C ARG A 119 4.42 14.94 7.69
N VAL A 120 5.72 15.11 7.86
CA VAL A 120 6.53 14.25 8.72
C VAL A 120 6.05 14.33 10.18
N GLY A 121 5.57 13.20 10.70
CA GLY A 121 5.09 13.08 12.07
C GLY A 121 3.71 13.70 12.31
N ASP A 122 2.98 14.08 11.26
CA ASP A 122 1.61 14.57 11.38
C ASP A 122 0.69 13.44 11.88
N VAL A 123 -0.17 13.76 12.85
CA VAL A 123 -1.14 12.80 13.42
C VAL A 123 -2.53 13.12 12.88
N LEU A 124 -3.14 12.16 12.19
CA LEU A 124 -4.49 12.29 11.66
C LEU A 124 -5.49 12.45 12.82
N PRO A 125 -6.52 13.30 12.67
CA PRO A 125 -7.51 13.53 13.72
C PRO A 125 -8.46 12.33 13.93
N THR A 126 -8.43 11.36 13.02
CA THR A 126 -9.21 10.12 13.09
C THR A 126 -8.38 9.01 13.75
N ALA A 127 -9.05 8.06 14.40
CA ALA A 127 -8.40 6.83 14.84
C ALA A 127 -8.40 5.75 13.73
N LEU A 128 -7.39 4.90 13.74
CA LEU A 128 -7.39 3.66 12.98
C LEU A 128 -8.22 2.61 13.73
N LYS A 129 -8.99 1.80 13.01
CA LYS A 129 -9.71 0.69 13.63
C LYS A 129 -8.72 -0.37 14.11
N TYR A 130 -8.83 -0.69 15.39
CA TYR A 130 -7.95 -1.63 16.04
C TYR A 130 -8.54 -3.06 15.99
N GLU A 131 -7.87 -4.00 15.31
CA GLU A 131 -8.33 -5.39 15.13
C GLU A 131 -7.20 -6.43 15.41
N PRO A 132 -6.87 -6.75 16.69
CA PRO A 132 -5.84 -7.75 17.04
C PRO A 132 -6.33 -9.19 16.82
N SER A 133 -7.64 -9.37 16.89
CA SER A 133 -8.34 -10.64 16.77
C SER A 133 -9.54 -10.39 15.84
N PRO A 134 -9.28 -10.15 14.55
CA PRO A 134 -10.34 -9.80 13.61
C PRO A 134 -11.39 -10.91 13.54
N ALA A 135 -12.63 -10.50 13.31
CA ALA A 135 -13.73 -11.42 13.02
C ALA A 135 -13.39 -12.30 11.80
N ALA A 136 -13.96 -13.49 11.72
CA ALA A 136 -13.55 -14.50 10.72
C ALA A 136 -13.62 -13.98 9.26
N ASP A 137 -14.58 -13.12 8.95
CA ASP A 137 -14.75 -12.46 7.66
C ASP A 137 -13.74 -11.33 7.40
N ARG A 138 -13.16 -10.74 8.45
CA ARG A 138 -12.14 -9.70 8.41
C ARG A 138 -10.71 -10.26 8.35
N ARG A 139 -10.49 -11.50 8.77
CA ARG A 139 -9.17 -12.15 8.74
C ARG A 139 -8.61 -12.16 7.33
N VAL A 140 -7.31 -11.93 7.19
CA VAL A 140 -6.62 -12.13 5.91
C VAL A 140 -6.56 -13.61 5.61
N TRP A 141 -7.13 -14.01 4.46
CA TRP A 141 -7.09 -15.38 3.97
C TRP A 141 -5.95 -15.56 2.96
N PHE A 142 -5.15 -16.60 3.14
CA PHE A 142 -3.95 -16.86 2.32
C PHE A 142 -4.22 -17.75 1.09
N SER A 143 -5.49 -17.96 0.74
CA SER A 143 -5.88 -18.80 -0.40
C SER A 143 -5.49 -18.19 -1.75
N GLU A 144 -5.48 -19.01 -2.81
CA GLU A 144 -5.12 -18.61 -4.18
C GLU A 144 -6.04 -17.53 -4.81
N ARG A 145 -7.18 -17.18 -4.18
CA ARG A 145 -8.13 -16.17 -4.68
C ARG A 145 -7.63 -14.72 -4.58
N GLY A 146 -6.32 -14.52 -4.48
CA GLY A 146 -5.66 -13.23 -4.37
C GLY A 146 -5.57 -12.73 -2.92
N ALA A 147 -4.93 -11.57 -2.77
CA ALA A 147 -4.74 -10.89 -1.50
C ALA A 147 -5.71 -9.68 -1.43
N PRO A 148 -7.00 -9.87 -1.08
CA PRO A 148 -7.97 -8.79 -1.08
C PRO A 148 -7.51 -7.67 -0.15
N GLY A 149 -7.43 -6.44 -0.67
CA GLY A 149 -6.96 -5.27 0.08
C GLY A 149 -5.45 -5.01 -0.01
N VAL A 150 -4.66 -5.94 -0.57
CA VAL A 150 -3.27 -5.67 -0.96
C VAL A 150 -3.26 -5.08 -2.37
N VAL A 151 -2.45 -4.05 -2.56
CA VAL A 151 -2.39 -3.23 -3.77
C VAL A 151 -0.96 -3.06 -4.24
N ALA A 152 -0.78 -2.83 -5.54
CA ALA A 152 0.47 -2.27 -6.06
C ALA A 152 0.37 -0.74 -6.04
N ILE A 153 1.46 -0.07 -5.70
CA ILE A 153 1.57 1.38 -5.71
C ILE A 153 2.61 1.75 -6.74
N ALA A 154 2.17 2.46 -7.77
CA ALA A 154 3.00 2.88 -8.90
C ALA A 154 3.25 4.38 -8.83
N HIS A 155 4.52 4.77 -8.77
CA HIS A 155 4.98 6.14 -8.92
C HIS A 155 5.51 6.31 -10.35
N ALA A 156 4.98 7.27 -11.10
CA ALA A 156 5.29 7.40 -12.51
C ALA A 156 5.51 8.85 -12.98
N THR A 157 6.39 8.99 -13.98
CA THR A 157 6.66 10.22 -14.73
C THR A 157 6.27 10.02 -16.19
N GLY A 158 5.89 11.09 -16.88
CA GLY A 158 5.44 11.02 -18.27
C GLY A 158 6.55 10.65 -19.26
N GLU A 159 7.81 10.79 -18.83
CA GLU A 159 9.04 10.41 -19.52
C GLU A 159 9.28 8.90 -19.55
N GLY A 160 8.46 8.11 -18.86
CA GLY A 160 8.54 6.64 -18.92
C GLY A 160 9.11 5.97 -17.68
N THR A 161 9.51 6.72 -16.65
CA THR A 161 9.98 6.09 -15.40
C THR A 161 8.78 5.67 -14.56
N VAL A 162 8.71 4.39 -14.22
CA VAL A 162 7.73 3.80 -13.29
C VAL A 162 8.47 3.03 -12.20
N ARG A 163 8.10 3.25 -10.94
CA ARG A 163 8.55 2.47 -9.79
C ARG A 163 7.34 1.90 -9.07
N VAL A 164 7.40 0.61 -8.74
CA VAL A 164 6.28 -0.11 -8.15
C VAL A 164 6.70 -0.72 -6.82
N CYS A 165 5.90 -0.50 -5.80
CA CYS A 165 5.96 -1.19 -4.52
C CYS A 165 4.58 -1.78 -4.18
N SER A 166 4.50 -2.46 -3.06
CA SER A 166 3.26 -2.97 -2.48
C SER A 166 2.66 -2.00 -1.47
N GLY A 167 1.40 -2.20 -1.14
CA GLY A 167 0.71 -1.48 -0.07
C GLY A 167 -0.57 -2.20 0.31
N PHE A 168 -1.31 -1.64 1.26
CA PHE A 168 -2.65 -2.15 1.58
C PHE A 168 -3.58 -1.07 2.11
N ALA A 169 -4.88 -1.32 1.95
CA ALA A 169 -5.93 -0.40 2.39
C ALA A 169 -6.17 -0.48 3.91
N LEU A 170 -6.41 0.67 4.53
CA LEU A 170 -6.65 0.84 5.96
C LEU A 170 -8.11 1.19 6.26
N GLU A 171 -8.64 0.70 7.39
CA GLU A 171 -9.97 1.06 7.89
C GLU A 171 -9.88 2.14 8.98
N GLN A 172 -10.41 3.32 8.68
CA GLN A 172 -10.55 4.39 9.68
C GLN A 172 -11.85 4.20 10.47
N THR A 173 -11.85 4.53 11.77
CA THR A 173 -13.07 4.49 12.59
C THR A 173 -14.14 5.46 12.11
N ARG A 174 -13.70 6.56 11.50
CA ARG A 174 -14.53 7.55 10.82
C ARG A 174 -13.94 7.78 9.44
N PRO A 175 -14.46 7.10 8.40
CA PRO A 175 -14.00 7.37 7.05
C PRO A 175 -14.31 8.82 6.72
N ASP A 176 -13.31 9.54 6.23
CA ASP A 176 -13.53 10.84 5.64
C ASP A 176 -13.99 10.66 4.19
N GLU A 177 -14.86 11.54 3.71
CA GLU A 177 -15.44 11.45 2.37
C GLU A 177 -14.41 11.67 1.24
N SER A 178 -13.16 11.98 1.59
CA SER A 178 -12.15 12.46 0.64
C SER A 178 -11.35 11.37 -0.06
N GLY A 179 -11.56 10.10 0.26
CA GLY A 179 -10.95 8.96 -0.45
C GLY A 179 -10.58 7.82 0.47
N GLN A 180 -10.04 6.75 -0.10
CA GLN A 180 -9.56 5.60 0.66
C GLN A 180 -8.11 5.82 1.11
N LEU A 181 -7.79 5.32 2.30
CA LEU A 181 -6.46 5.42 2.89
C LEU A 181 -5.68 4.12 2.68
N PHE A 182 -4.41 4.28 2.31
CA PHE A 182 -3.47 3.20 2.06
C PHE A 182 -2.19 3.45 2.85
N VAL A 183 -1.49 2.37 3.19
CA VAL A 183 -0.14 2.43 3.76
C VAL A 183 0.84 1.72 2.83
N THR A 184 2.05 2.25 2.77
CA THR A 184 3.16 1.71 1.98
C THR A 184 4.50 2.20 2.53
N CYS A 185 5.60 1.73 1.93
CA CYS A 185 6.94 2.22 2.19
C CYS A 185 7.18 3.61 1.60
N ALA A 186 8.03 4.41 2.23
CA ALA A 186 8.34 5.77 1.78
C ALA A 186 9.43 5.82 0.71
N HIS A 187 10.45 4.97 0.81
CA HIS A 187 11.66 5.07 -0.02
C HIS A 187 11.37 4.92 -1.51
N THR A 188 10.37 4.14 -1.92
CA THR A 188 10.03 3.98 -3.34
C THR A 188 9.52 5.31 -3.94
N LEU A 189 8.84 6.15 -3.14
CA LEU A 189 8.50 7.50 -3.54
C LEU A 189 9.75 8.40 -3.56
N GLU A 190 10.63 8.29 -2.57
CA GLU A 190 11.86 9.09 -2.51
C GLU A 190 12.82 8.80 -3.66
N GLU A 191 12.91 7.54 -4.12
CA GLU A 191 13.66 7.15 -5.32
C GLU A 191 13.21 7.91 -6.56
N MET A 192 11.93 8.32 -6.60
CA MET A 192 11.37 9.10 -7.69
C MET A 192 11.69 10.59 -7.60
N ARG A 193 12.33 11.09 -6.52
CA ARG A 193 12.61 12.52 -6.35
C ARG A 193 13.45 13.09 -7.50
N ARG A 194 14.43 12.34 -7.98
CA ARG A 194 15.26 12.76 -9.13
C ARG A 194 14.48 12.78 -10.44
N ALA A 195 13.81 11.67 -10.76
CA ALA A 195 13.02 11.56 -11.99
C ALA A 195 11.88 12.61 -12.02
N ALA A 196 11.25 12.88 -10.88
CA ALA A 196 10.20 13.89 -10.76
C ALA A 196 10.70 15.32 -10.93
N ALA A 197 11.95 15.62 -10.54
CA ALA A 197 12.55 16.94 -10.74
C ALA A 197 12.97 17.18 -12.19
N GLU A 198 13.36 16.12 -12.90
CA GLU A 198 13.76 16.16 -14.31
C GLU A 198 12.55 16.10 -15.26
N SER A 199 11.40 15.60 -14.77
CA SER A 199 10.14 15.45 -15.50
C SER A 199 9.55 16.80 -15.94
N GLN A 200 9.44 17.02 -17.24
CA GLN A 200 8.69 18.15 -17.82
C GLN A 200 7.24 17.76 -18.16
N SER A 201 6.98 16.46 -18.21
CA SER A 201 5.68 15.85 -18.49
C SER A 201 4.85 15.67 -17.20
N GLY A 202 3.61 15.21 -17.36
CA GLY A 202 2.76 14.84 -16.22
C GLY A 202 3.42 13.76 -15.34
N SER A 203 3.11 13.75 -14.06
CA SER A 203 3.56 12.71 -13.12
C SER A 203 2.48 12.43 -12.09
N GLY A 204 2.56 11.27 -11.42
CA GLY A 204 1.60 10.92 -10.40
C GLY A 204 1.94 9.64 -9.63
N THR A 205 1.14 9.39 -8.59
CA THR A 205 1.14 8.14 -7.83
C THR A 205 -0.23 7.49 -7.96
N PHE A 206 -0.23 6.19 -8.22
CA PHE A 206 -1.43 5.40 -8.49
C PHE A 206 -1.44 4.17 -7.59
N VAL A 207 -2.63 3.81 -7.11
CA VAL A 207 -2.87 2.56 -6.39
C VAL A 207 -3.63 1.62 -7.31
N VAL A 208 -3.10 0.44 -7.55
CA VAL A 208 -3.62 -0.54 -8.50
C VAL A 208 -4.02 -1.79 -7.75
N ALA A 209 -5.28 -2.19 -7.91
CA ALA A 209 -5.85 -3.35 -7.23
C ALA A 209 -6.49 -4.31 -8.23
N LYS A 210 -6.42 -5.61 -7.93
CA LYS A 210 -7.09 -6.65 -8.70
C LYS A 210 -8.58 -6.66 -8.36
N ARG A 211 -9.44 -6.68 -9.38
CA ARG A 211 -10.91 -6.79 -9.28
C ARG A 211 -11.36 -7.97 -10.14
N GLY A 212 -11.57 -9.13 -9.51
CA GLY A 212 -11.86 -10.36 -10.27
C GLY A 212 -10.64 -10.86 -11.04
N ASP A 213 -10.84 -11.72 -12.04
CA ASP A 213 -9.73 -12.48 -12.64
C ASP A 213 -8.82 -11.64 -13.53
N ASP A 214 -9.36 -10.67 -14.29
CA ASP A 214 -8.62 -9.86 -15.27
C ASP A 214 -8.87 -8.34 -15.18
N ASP A 215 -9.77 -7.87 -14.31
CA ASP A 215 -10.01 -6.44 -14.18
C ASP A 215 -9.08 -5.83 -13.13
N MET A 216 -8.59 -4.63 -13.40
CA MET A 216 -7.79 -3.86 -12.45
C MET A 216 -8.35 -2.46 -12.30
N VAL A 217 -8.64 -2.11 -11.05
CA VAL A 217 -9.08 -0.78 -10.65
C VAL A 217 -7.86 0.04 -10.31
N VAL A 218 -7.85 1.28 -10.78
CA VAL A 218 -6.81 2.25 -10.49
C VAL A 218 -7.41 3.38 -9.67
N TYR A 219 -6.74 3.69 -8.57
CA TYR A 219 -6.99 4.87 -7.76
C TYR A 219 -5.84 5.84 -7.98
N ARG A 220 -6.16 7.13 -8.00
CA ARG A 220 -5.16 8.19 -8.08
C ARG A 220 -4.91 8.73 -6.69
N ALA A 221 -3.65 8.75 -6.28
CA ALA A 221 -3.28 9.43 -5.04
C ALA A 221 -3.57 10.92 -5.17
N ILE A 222 -4.13 11.50 -4.12
CA ILE A 222 -4.49 12.92 -4.05
C ILE A 222 -3.77 13.64 -2.90
N ALA A 223 -3.28 12.91 -1.90
CA ALA A 223 -2.53 13.47 -0.79
C ALA A 223 -1.67 12.43 -0.05
N ILE A 224 -0.69 12.93 0.69
CA ILE A 224 0.03 12.21 1.76
C ILE A 224 -0.43 12.81 3.09
N PRO A 225 -1.37 12.17 3.81
CA PRO A 225 -1.89 12.73 5.06
C PRO A 225 -0.89 12.72 6.22
N SER A 226 0.03 11.75 6.22
CA SER A 226 1.09 11.61 7.23
C SER A 226 2.22 10.74 6.68
N ALA A 227 3.43 10.99 7.17
CA ALA A 227 4.61 10.20 6.85
C ALA A 227 5.53 10.05 8.07
N LEU A 228 6.22 8.91 8.14
CA LEU A 228 7.24 8.59 9.13
C LEU A 228 8.52 8.15 8.40
N PRO A 229 9.31 9.09 7.82
CA PRO A 229 10.51 8.75 7.04
C PRO A 229 11.52 7.92 7.83
N ARG A 230 11.62 8.14 9.15
CA ARG A 230 12.52 7.37 10.03
C ARG A 230 12.19 5.88 10.09
N SER A 231 10.93 5.54 9.88
CA SER A 231 10.44 4.16 9.84
C SER A 231 10.11 3.73 8.41
N ASP A 232 10.42 4.57 7.42
CA ASP A 232 10.18 4.29 6.01
C ASP A 232 8.72 3.91 5.69
N VAL A 233 7.76 4.59 6.32
CA VAL A 233 6.32 4.38 6.11
C VAL A 233 5.63 5.69 5.79
N MET A 234 4.63 5.65 4.91
CA MET A 234 3.74 6.77 4.65
C MET A 234 2.29 6.32 4.42
N LEU A 235 1.37 7.26 4.64
CA LEU A 235 -0.03 7.11 4.27
C LEU A 235 -0.31 7.79 2.94
N LEU A 236 -1.05 7.10 2.08
CA LEU A 236 -1.55 7.64 0.82
C LEU A 236 -3.06 7.72 0.86
N ARG A 237 -3.60 8.88 0.50
CA ARG A 237 -5.02 9.03 0.24
C ARG A 237 -5.26 8.97 -1.25
N ALA A 238 -6.16 8.11 -1.70
CA ALA A 238 -6.46 7.93 -3.11
C ALA A 238 -7.96 7.82 -3.38
N ILE A 239 -8.36 8.28 -4.57
CA ILE A 239 -9.73 8.18 -5.06
C ILE A 239 -9.78 7.31 -6.33
N PRO A 240 -10.86 6.53 -6.54
CA PRO A 240 -11.01 5.76 -7.76
C PRO A 240 -10.98 6.66 -8.99
N LEU A 241 -10.25 6.25 -10.02
CA LEU A 241 -10.36 6.87 -11.33
C LEU A 241 -11.72 6.52 -11.93
N LYS A 242 -12.47 7.54 -12.36
CA LYS A 242 -13.78 7.34 -12.99
C LYS A 242 -13.55 6.61 -14.32
N ASP A 243 -14.01 5.36 -14.39
CA ASP A 243 -13.95 4.45 -15.54
C ASP A 243 -12.94 4.88 -16.61
N ALA A 244 -11.64 4.70 -16.30
CA ALA A 244 -10.61 4.77 -17.32
C ALA A 244 -11.08 3.88 -18.47
N PRO A 245 -11.11 4.38 -19.73
CA PRO A 245 -11.82 3.74 -20.82
C PRO A 245 -11.41 2.28 -20.89
N ARG A 246 -12.36 1.40 -20.57
CA ARG A 246 -12.19 -0.06 -20.62
C ARG A 246 -11.88 -0.36 -22.09
N ARG A 247 -10.61 -0.55 -22.45
CA ARG A 247 -10.29 -1.00 -23.80
C ARG A 247 -10.99 -2.33 -23.97
N VAL A 248 -11.96 -2.35 -24.87
CA VAL A 248 -12.47 -3.58 -25.50
C VAL A 248 -11.22 -4.34 -25.95
N ALA A 249 -11.06 -5.56 -25.43
CA ALA A 249 -9.86 -6.37 -25.56
C ALA A 249 -9.23 -6.26 -26.96
N ALA A 250 -7.91 -6.04 -27.00
CA ALA A 250 -7.15 -6.20 -28.21
C ALA A 250 -7.44 -7.60 -28.80
N SER A 251 -7.76 -7.62 -30.09
CA SER A 251 -7.98 -8.82 -30.88
C SER A 251 -6.92 -9.86 -30.53
N SER A 252 -7.39 -11.03 -30.08
CA SER A 252 -6.59 -12.24 -30.02
C SER A 252 -5.86 -12.42 -31.35
N PHE A 253 -4.54 -12.27 -31.34
CA PHE A 253 -3.70 -12.82 -32.39
C PHE A 253 -3.86 -14.34 -32.30
N GLN A 254 -4.76 -14.88 -33.13
CA GLN A 254 -4.81 -16.31 -33.41
C GLN A 254 -3.51 -16.68 -34.12
N THR A 255 -2.53 -17.15 -33.35
CA THR A 255 -1.49 -18.04 -33.87
C THR A 255 -2.19 -19.27 -34.46
N GLY A 256 -2.15 -19.37 -35.78
CA GLY A 256 -2.70 -20.49 -36.52
C GLY A 256 -2.03 -21.79 -36.12
N ALA A 257 -2.81 -22.69 -35.53
CA ALA A 257 -2.51 -24.12 -35.48
C ALA A 257 -3.55 -24.82 -36.36
N GLN A 258 -3.11 -25.27 -37.53
CA GLN A 258 -3.80 -26.30 -38.30
C GLN A 258 -3.75 -27.60 -37.48
N SER A 259 -4.87 -28.33 -37.37
CA SER A 259 -4.93 -29.79 -37.61
C SER A 259 -6.30 -30.40 -37.28
N THR A 260 -6.89 -31.01 -38.32
CA THR A 260 -7.60 -32.30 -38.40
C THR A 260 -8.70 -32.70 -37.39
N VAL A 261 -9.90 -32.78 -37.97
CA VAL A 261 -10.95 -33.83 -37.88
C VAL A 261 -10.55 -35.13 -37.15
N THR A 262 -11.39 -35.61 -36.22
CA THR A 262 -12.01 -36.97 -36.21
C THR A 262 -13.23 -37.01 -35.26
N LEU A 263 -14.22 -37.83 -35.65
CA LEU A 263 -15.60 -37.98 -35.17
C LEU A 263 -15.79 -39.00 -34.00
N HIS A 264 -16.98 -38.90 -33.39
CA HIS A 264 -17.82 -39.92 -32.72
C HIS A 264 -17.46 -40.49 -31.34
N GLY A 265 -18.48 -40.50 -30.46
CA GLY A 265 -18.55 -41.37 -29.28
C GLY A 265 -19.66 -41.01 -28.30
N THR A 266 -20.75 -41.77 -28.31
CA THR A 266 -21.97 -41.66 -27.50
C THR A 266 -21.86 -42.27 -26.10
N SER A 267 -22.76 -41.80 -25.20
CA SER A 267 -23.52 -42.59 -24.22
C SER A 267 -23.06 -42.64 -22.74
N ALA A 268 -24.12 -42.73 -21.91
CA ALA A 268 -24.24 -43.33 -20.58
C ALA A 268 -24.31 -42.41 -19.34
N SER A 269 -25.56 -42.20 -18.95
CA SER A 269 -26.12 -42.06 -17.61
C SER A 269 -25.42 -42.84 -16.49
N GLY A 270 -25.36 -42.25 -15.30
CA GLY A 270 -25.06 -42.93 -14.04
C GLY A 270 -25.73 -42.23 -12.86
N GLU A 271 -26.92 -42.72 -12.48
CA GLU A 271 -27.53 -42.54 -11.17
C GLU A 271 -26.65 -43.15 -10.08
N GLN A 272 -26.55 -42.50 -8.91
CA GLN A 272 -26.30 -43.25 -7.68
C GLN A 272 -26.92 -42.57 -6.45
N ILE A 273 -27.86 -43.31 -5.86
CA ILE A 273 -28.50 -43.13 -4.56
C ILE A 273 -27.60 -43.79 -3.51
N TYR A 274 -27.39 -43.17 -2.35
CA TYR A 274 -27.14 -43.91 -1.11
C TYR A 274 -27.78 -43.23 0.11
N SER A 275 -28.40 -44.08 0.90
CA SER A 275 -29.27 -43.86 2.06
C SER A 275 -28.52 -44.02 3.39
N GLY A 276 -28.85 -43.16 4.37
CA GLY A 276 -29.25 -43.53 5.75
C GLY A 276 -28.29 -44.22 6.73
N THR A 277 -27.85 -43.43 7.74
CA THR A 277 -27.94 -43.61 9.23
C THR A 277 -27.41 -44.89 9.94
N PRO A 278 -27.24 -44.96 11.30
CA PRO A 278 -27.35 -43.95 12.38
C PRO A 278 -26.19 -43.93 13.43
N LEU A 279 -26.34 -43.01 14.40
CA LEU A 279 -25.65 -42.74 15.69
C LEU A 279 -25.38 -43.96 16.61
N PRO A 280 -24.56 -43.79 17.67
CA PRO A 280 -25.15 -43.59 19.00
C PRO A 280 -24.50 -42.53 19.93
N HIS A 281 -25.30 -42.21 20.95
CA HIS A 281 -25.21 -41.22 22.03
C HIS A 281 -24.10 -41.41 23.09
N GLN A 282 -23.79 -40.34 23.82
CA GLN A 282 -23.88 -40.12 25.30
C GLN A 282 -23.00 -38.91 25.70
N SER A 283 -23.19 -38.09 26.74
CA SER A 283 -24.24 -37.67 27.69
C SER A 283 -23.58 -36.64 28.63
N GLY A 284 -24.24 -35.54 29.02
CA GLY A 284 -23.81 -34.68 30.15
C GLY A 284 -24.24 -33.20 30.07
N PRO A 285 -24.34 -32.45 31.19
CA PRO A 285 -25.60 -32.34 31.94
C PRO A 285 -26.30 -30.97 31.88
N LEU A 286 -27.54 -31.03 32.34
CA LEU A 286 -28.61 -30.03 32.36
C LEU A 286 -28.39 -28.91 33.40
N PHE A 287 -28.70 -27.66 33.01
CA PHE A 287 -29.25 -26.65 33.91
C PHE A 287 -30.62 -26.20 33.40
N ARG A 288 -31.66 -26.48 34.20
CA ARG A 288 -33.00 -25.91 34.08
C ARG A 288 -32.98 -24.49 34.63
N ASN A 289 -33.60 -23.55 33.92
CA ASN A 289 -34.33 -22.47 34.55
C ASN A 289 -35.65 -22.26 33.81
N SER A 290 -36.73 -22.41 34.57
CA SER A 290 -38.10 -22.15 34.19
C SER A 290 -38.39 -20.65 34.37
N ALA A 291 -38.98 -20.00 33.37
CA ALA A 291 -39.81 -18.83 33.59
C ALA A 291 -40.86 -18.71 32.48
N SER A 292 -42.05 -18.37 32.93
CA SER A 292 -43.36 -18.37 32.29
C SER A 292 -43.55 -17.30 31.20
N SER A 293 -44.24 -17.75 30.16
CA SER A 293 -45.26 -17.09 29.34
C SER A 293 -45.72 -15.67 29.71
N SER A 294 -45.73 -14.78 28.71
CA SER A 294 -46.91 -13.98 28.37
C SER A 294 -46.91 -13.61 26.88
N ASN A 295 -48.04 -13.93 26.24
CA ASN A 295 -48.42 -13.57 24.87
C ASN A 295 -48.77 -12.08 24.80
N ALA A 296 -48.23 -11.37 23.80
CA ALA A 296 -48.89 -10.21 23.19
C ALA A 296 -48.30 -9.93 21.80
N SER A 297 -49.08 -10.20 20.76
CA SER A 297 -48.80 -9.84 19.37
C SER A 297 -49.09 -8.35 19.12
N PRO A 298 -48.27 -7.63 18.35
CA PRO A 298 -48.70 -6.40 17.68
C PRO A 298 -48.87 -6.56 16.16
N PRO A 299 -49.62 -5.65 15.52
CA PRO A 299 -50.16 -5.81 14.18
C PRO A 299 -49.17 -5.44 13.07
N TRP A 300 -49.45 -6.00 11.89
CA TRP A 300 -48.72 -5.82 10.65
C TRP A 300 -48.81 -4.37 10.15
N VAL A 301 -47.67 -3.74 9.93
CA VAL A 301 -47.54 -2.47 9.20
C VAL A 301 -46.88 -2.77 7.85
N ASN A 302 -47.64 -2.63 6.78
CA ASN A 302 -47.15 -2.63 5.40
C ASN A 302 -46.15 -1.49 5.22
N THR A 303 -44.87 -1.85 5.08
CA THR A 303 -43.82 -0.91 4.70
C THR A 303 -43.54 -1.08 3.22
N THR A 304 -43.92 -0.06 2.44
CA THR A 304 -43.63 0.11 1.03
C THR A 304 -42.12 0.13 0.81
N SER A 305 -41.60 -0.83 0.06
CA SER A 305 -40.18 -0.90 -0.33
C SER A 305 -39.85 0.24 -1.30
N PRO A 306 -38.92 1.17 -0.96
CA PRO A 306 -38.38 2.08 -1.95
C PRO A 306 -37.41 1.29 -2.85
N SER A 307 -37.66 1.37 -4.16
CA SER A 307 -36.87 0.71 -5.20
C SER A 307 -35.41 1.18 -5.17
N LEU A 308 -34.52 0.19 -5.27
CA LEU A 308 -33.08 0.30 -5.48
C LEU A 308 -32.73 1.25 -6.64
N ALA A 309 -32.45 2.51 -6.33
CA ALA A 309 -31.53 3.29 -7.14
C ALA A 309 -30.14 2.72 -6.87
N ALA A 310 -29.67 1.86 -7.76
CA ALA A 310 -28.30 1.33 -7.77
C ALA A 310 -27.34 2.52 -7.97
N SER A 311 -27.03 3.21 -6.89
CA SER A 311 -25.88 4.09 -6.83
C SER A 311 -24.68 3.21 -7.15
N THR A 312 -24.05 3.47 -8.29
CA THR A 312 -22.71 2.99 -8.65
C THR A 312 -21.73 3.58 -7.63
N THR A 313 -21.84 3.11 -6.39
CA THR A 313 -20.85 3.33 -5.35
C THR A 313 -19.60 2.68 -5.89
N SER A 314 -18.63 3.52 -6.24
CA SER A 314 -17.31 3.04 -6.60
C SER A 314 -16.85 2.17 -5.45
N SER A 315 -16.71 0.86 -5.70
CA SER A 315 -16.49 -0.11 -4.65
C SER A 315 -15.13 0.18 -4.02
N LEU A 316 -15.13 0.67 -2.78
CA LEU A 316 -13.92 0.77 -1.98
C LEU A 316 -13.26 -0.61 -1.88
N LEU A 317 -11.93 -0.63 -1.84
CA LEU A 317 -11.20 -1.89 -1.66
C LEU A 317 -11.42 -2.43 -0.25
N SER A 318 -11.34 -3.75 -0.11
CA SER A 318 -11.30 -4.38 1.22
C SER A 318 -10.12 -3.82 2.00
N THR A 319 -10.33 -3.43 3.25
CA THR A 319 -9.27 -3.00 4.16
C THR A 319 -8.68 -4.21 4.88
N LEU A 320 -7.43 -4.13 5.34
CA LEU A 320 -6.84 -5.17 6.17
C LEU A 320 -6.95 -4.84 7.67
N PRO A 321 -7.21 -5.83 8.54
CA PRO A 321 -7.21 -5.64 9.98
C PRO A 321 -5.79 -5.42 10.49
N VAL A 322 -5.58 -4.37 11.30
CA VAL A 322 -4.25 -4.01 11.82
C VAL A 322 -4.18 -4.28 13.32
N SER A 323 -3.13 -4.98 13.74
CA SER A 323 -2.79 -5.20 15.15
C SER A 323 -1.79 -4.12 15.62
N PRO A 324 -2.04 -3.48 16.78
CA PRO A 324 -1.16 -2.55 17.47
C PRO A 324 -0.15 -3.30 18.34
N TYR A 325 -0.30 -4.60 18.48
CA TYR A 325 0.52 -5.40 19.38
C TYR A 325 1.58 -6.10 18.57
N PRO A 326 2.86 -5.76 18.80
CA PRO A 326 3.98 -6.48 18.24
C PRO A 326 3.91 -7.94 18.68
N VAL A 327 4.07 -8.85 17.71
CA VAL A 327 4.10 -10.29 18.00
C VAL A 327 5.47 -10.70 18.53
N HIS A 328 5.52 -11.80 19.28
CA HIS A 328 6.79 -12.29 19.84
C HIS A 328 7.69 -12.93 18.76
N PRO A 329 9.02 -12.93 18.97
CA PRO A 329 9.91 -13.78 18.17
C PRO A 329 9.45 -15.24 18.17
N GLY A 330 9.50 -15.88 17.01
CA GLY A 330 8.99 -17.23 16.77
C GLY A 330 7.53 -17.28 16.30
N THR A 331 6.77 -16.18 16.37
CA THR A 331 5.40 -16.13 15.85
C THR A 331 5.40 -16.41 14.34
N ARG A 332 4.51 -17.32 13.92
CA ARG A 332 4.30 -17.68 12.52
C ARG A 332 3.63 -16.54 11.77
N ILE A 333 4.16 -16.23 10.60
CA ILE A 333 3.65 -15.13 9.78
C ILE A 333 3.48 -15.55 8.32
N ARG A 334 2.72 -14.74 7.59
CA ARG A 334 2.63 -14.74 6.14
C ARG A 334 3.00 -13.35 5.64
N ALA A 335 4.03 -13.28 4.79
CA ALA A 335 4.40 -12.04 4.11
C ALA A 335 3.94 -12.09 2.65
N HIS A 336 3.43 -10.97 2.14
CA HIS A 336 3.01 -10.87 0.74
C HIS A 336 4.20 -10.54 -0.16
N PHE A 337 4.61 -11.48 -1.01
CA PHE A 337 5.72 -11.29 -1.94
C PHE A 337 5.21 -11.04 -3.35
N VAL A 338 5.98 -10.23 -4.10
CA VAL A 338 5.64 -9.78 -5.44
C VAL A 338 6.82 -9.98 -6.38
N ARG A 339 6.54 -10.33 -7.64
CA ARG A 339 7.53 -10.42 -8.72
C ARG A 339 6.95 -9.85 -10.02
N HIS A 340 7.83 -9.26 -10.83
CA HIS A 340 7.48 -8.75 -12.17
C HIS A 340 7.55 -9.81 -13.25
N THR A 341 8.41 -10.81 -13.06
CA THR A 341 8.56 -11.91 -14.01
C THR A 341 7.66 -13.08 -13.61
N PRO A 342 7.11 -13.82 -14.59
CA PRO A 342 6.45 -15.08 -14.32
C PRO A 342 7.34 -16.02 -13.51
N PRO A 343 6.77 -16.79 -12.57
CA PRO A 343 7.51 -17.80 -11.83
C PRO A 343 8.09 -18.84 -12.78
N VAL A 344 9.25 -19.40 -12.45
CA VAL A 344 9.82 -20.53 -13.18
C VAL A 344 8.86 -21.72 -13.05
N LEU A 345 8.70 -22.49 -14.13
CA LEU A 345 7.85 -23.68 -14.14
C LEU A 345 8.22 -24.61 -12.97
N GLY A 346 7.27 -24.87 -12.07
CA GLY A 346 7.46 -25.68 -10.88
C GLY A 346 7.61 -24.90 -9.56
N GLU A 347 7.76 -23.57 -9.59
CA GLU A 347 7.60 -22.76 -8.38
C GLU A 347 6.12 -22.65 -8.00
N GLU A 348 5.69 -23.43 -7.01
CA GLU A 348 4.29 -23.48 -6.57
C GLU A 348 3.84 -22.20 -5.85
N GLY A 349 2.53 -21.90 -5.91
CA GLY A 349 1.86 -20.88 -5.09
C GLY A 349 1.98 -19.42 -5.56
N TRP A 350 2.72 -19.15 -6.64
CA TRP A 350 2.65 -17.85 -7.32
C TRP A 350 1.39 -17.78 -8.16
N VAL A 351 0.63 -16.71 -8.01
CA VAL A 351 -0.60 -16.48 -8.77
C VAL A 351 -0.50 -15.17 -9.56
N PRO A 352 -1.14 -15.08 -10.75
CA PRO A 352 -1.26 -13.83 -11.47
C PRO A 352 -1.94 -12.76 -10.62
N TRP A 353 -1.28 -11.61 -10.53
CA TRP A 353 -1.70 -10.47 -9.75
C TRP A 353 -1.95 -9.26 -10.67
N VAL A 354 -1.74 -8.02 -10.18
CA VAL A 354 -2.10 -6.82 -10.93
C VAL A 354 -1.12 -6.53 -12.06
N GLY A 355 -1.64 -6.20 -13.25
CA GLY A 355 -0.84 -5.70 -14.38
C GLY A 355 0.26 -6.66 -14.87
N GLY A 356 -0.01 -7.97 -14.88
CA GLY A 356 0.94 -9.00 -15.30
C GLY A 356 2.00 -9.36 -14.25
N MET A 357 1.98 -8.71 -13.09
CA MET A 357 2.80 -9.10 -11.94
C MET A 357 2.29 -10.40 -11.33
N TRP A 358 3.11 -11.01 -10.49
CA TRP A 358 2.80 -12.23 -9.75
C TRP A 358 2.94 -11.98 -8.26
N SER A 359 2.08 -12.61 -7.47
CA SER A 359 2.20 -12.53 -6.02
C SER A 359 2.02 -13.89 -5.35
N LYS A 360 2.53 -13.99 -4.12
CA LYS A 360 2.43 -15.18 -3.28
C LYS A 360 2.45 -14.78 -1.81
N TRP A 361 1.62 -15.44 -1.01
CA TRP A 361 1.77 -15.43 0.45
C TRP A 361 2.83 -16.44 0.86
N VAL A 362 3.92 -15.96 1.46
CA VAL A 362 5.04 -16.81 1.87
C VAL A 362 5.04 -16.99 3.38
N SER A 363 5.02 -18.25 3.82
CA SER A 363 5.14 -18.63 5.23
C SER A 363 6.50 -18.26 5.78
N GLY A 364 6.48 -17.81 7.03
CA GLY A 364 7.64 -17.31 7.71
C GLY A 364 7.51 -17.31 9.22
N GLN A 365 8.45 -16.65 9.88
CA GLN A 365 8.37 -16.36 11.30
C GLN A 365 9.05 -15.03 11.62
N VAL A 366 8.58 -14.36 12.68
CA VAL A 366 9.28 -13.23 13.25
C VAL A 366 10.55 -13.72 13.94
N VAL A 367 11.68 -13.12 13.64
CA VAL A 367 12.98 -13.46 14.21
C VAL A 367 13.27 -12.61 15.44
N GLY A 368 12.92 -11.34 15.40
CA GLY A 368 13.27 -10.39 16.46
C GLY A 368 12.95 -8.95 16.07
N TYR A 369 13.33 -8.02 16.94
CA TYR A 369 13.16 -6.59 16.72
C TYR A 369 14.46 -5.85 16.97
N ARG A 370 14.59 -4.69 16.34
CA ARG A 370 15.66 -3.74 16.60
C ARG A 370 15.12 -2.36 16.89
N ASP A 371 15.81 -1.63 17.76
CA ASP A 371 15.57 -0.20 17.94
C ASP A 371 16.21 0.62 16.79
N PHE A 372 16.07 1.95 16.85
CA PHE A 372 16.69 2.86 15.88
C PHE A 372 18.23 2.84 15.91
N ALA A 373 18.84 2.37 17.01
CA ALA A 373 20.28 2.20 17.13
C ALA A 373 20.77 0.82 16.64
N GLY A 374 19.87 -0.05 16.17
CA GLY A 374 20.18 -1.40 15.72
C GLY A 374 20.42 -2.39 16.86
N LYS A 375 20.09 -2.04 18.12
CA LYS A 375 20.16 -2.96 19.26
C LYS A 375 18.97 -3.89 19.27
N GLU A 376 19.13 -5.07 19.83
CA GLU A 376 18.01 -5.98 20.08
C GLU A 376 16.96 -5.30 20.97
N ALA A 377 15.71 -5.39 20.55
CA ALA A 377 14.57 -4.87 21.27
C ALA A 377 13.56 -6.01 21.51
N LYS A 378 12.84 -5.96 22.63
CA LYS A 378 11.89 -7.02 23.01
C LYS A 378 10.46 -6.49 23.13
N PRO A 379 9.48 -7.11 22.44
CA PRO A 379 8.06 -6.83 22.67
C PRO A 379 7.67 -7.01 24.14
N GLY A 380 6.77 -6.15 24.63
CA GLY A 380 6.30 -6.17 26.01
C GLY A 380 7.27 -5.56 27.03
N THR A 381 8.37 -4.95 26.57
CA THR A 381 9.29 -4.16 27.39
C THR A 381 9.18 -2.68 27.07
N TYR A 382 10.04 -1.85 27.66
CA TYR A 382 10.12 -0.41 27.37
C TYR A 382 11.00 -0.09 26.15
N ASP A 383 11.47 -1.11 25.43
CA ASP A 383 12.28 -0.92 24.23
C ASP A 383 11.44 -0.35 23.09
N SER A 384 12.03 0.54 22.28
CA SER A 384 11.42 1.01 21.04
C SER A 384 11.59 -0.05 19.95
N LEU A 385 10.49 -0.55 19.39
CA LEU A 385 10.52 -1.53 18.31
C LEU A 385 10.51 -0.80 16.96
N SER A 386 11.66 -0.27 16.57
CA SER A 386 11.74 0.50 15.33
C SER A 386 11.69 -0.38 14.09
N HIS A 387 12.17 -1.62 14.20
CA HIS A 387 12.32 -2.53 13.08
C HIS A 387 11.97 -3.97 13.46
N LEU A 388 11.33 -4.67 12.53
CA LEU A 388 10.93 -6.06 12.63
C LEU A 388 11.81 -6.90 11.70
N LEU A 389 12.45 -7.94 12.25
CA LEU A 389 13.20 -8.95 11.50
C LEU A 389 12.34 -10.18 11.30
N PHE A 390 12.31 -10.71 10.09
CA PHE A 390 11.55 -11.91 9.77
C PHE A 390 12.23 -12.75 8.69
N GLU A 391 11.77 -13.98 8.55
CA GLU A 391 12.11 -14.86 7.44
C GLU A 391 10.82 -15.28 6.74
N PRO A 392 10.81 -15.48 5.41
CA PRO A 392 11.97 -15.47 4.50
C PRO A 392 12.29 -14.07 3.92
N ILE A 393 13.35 -14.00 3.11
CA ILE A 393 13.80 -12.77 2.43
C ILE A 393 12.76 -12.36 1.37
N PRO A 394 12.21 -11.13 1.43
CA PRO A 394 11.24 -10.65 0.44
C PRO A 394 11.87 -10.41 -0.93
N SER A 395 11.10 -10.64 -1.99
CA SER A 395 11.50 -10.28 -3.35
C SER A 395 11.40 -8.77 -3.57
N PRO A 396 12.21 -8.19 -4.49
CA PRO A 396 12.05 -6.81 -4.93
C PRO A 396 10.61 -6.50 -5.35
N GLY A 397 10.11 -5.32 -4.98
CA GLY A 397 8.70 -4.90 -5.21
C GLY A 397 7.73 -5.28 -4.09
N SER A 398 8.12 -6.15 -3.16
CA SER A 398 7.29 -6.51 -1.99
C SER A 398 7.26 -5.44 -0.89
N SER A 399 8.10 -4.40 -1.00
CA SER A 399 8.17 -3.32 -0.01
C SER A 399 6.84 -2.59 0.12
N GLY A 400 6.48 -2.17 1.33
CA GLY A 400 5.16 -1.65 1.68
C GLY A 400 4.06 -2.71 1.83
N GLY A 401 4.33 -3.97 1.48
CA GLY A 401 3.38 -5.08 1.61
C GLY A 401 3.15 -5.51 3.07
N PRO A 402 2.00 -6.12 3.39
CA PRO A 402 1.69 -6.53 4.75
C PRO A 402 2.48 -7.78 5.20
N ILE A 403 2.82 -7.80 6.48
CA ILE A 403 3.23 -8.98 7.25
C ILE A 403 2.07 -9.33 8.17
N VAL A 404 1.52 -10.53 8.02
CA VAL A 404 0.30 -10.98 8.71
C VAL A 404 0.64 -12.09 9.68
N ASP A 405 0.11 -12.03 10.90
CA ASP A 405 0.14 -13.15 11.83
C ASP A 405 -0.76 -14.28 11.33
N GLU A 406 -0.18 -15.46 11.16
CA GLU A 406 -0.85 -16.62 10.56
C GLU A 406 -2.01 -17.14 11.42
N GLU A 407 -1.97 -16.93 12.74
CA GLU A 407 -3.01 -17.39 13.66
C GLU A 407 -4.23 -16.46 13.69
N THR A 408 -3.98 -15.16 13.87
CA THR A 408 -5.05 -14.17 14.01
C THR A 408 -5.58 -13.66 12.66
N GLY A 409 -4.76 -13.70 11.62
CA GLY A 409 -5.05 -13.07 10.32
C GLY A 409 -4.98 -11.54 10.37
N ALA A 410 -4.37 -10.95 11.39
CA ALA A 410 -4.13 -9.51 11.51
C ALA A 410 -2.77 -9.10 10.94
N VAL A 411 -2.68 -7.89 10.39
CA VAL A 411 -1.42 -7.28 9.97
C VAL A 411 -0.63 -6.88 11.21
N VAL A 412 0.59 -7.40 11.33
CA VAL A 412 1.50 -7.19 12.46
C VAL A 412 2.78 -6.45 12.05
N GLY A 413 3.00 -6.26 10.75
CA GLY A 413 4.11 -5.47 10.24
C GLY A 413 3.97 -5.10 8.77
N ILE A 414 4.95 -4.35 8.27
CA ILE A 414 5.06 -3.93 6.88
C ILE A 414 6.45 -4.34 6.38
N VAL A 415 6.49 -4.99 5.22
CA VAL A 415 7.74 -5.36 4.55
C VAL A 415 8.44 -4.09 4.07
N LEU A 416 9.72 -3.94 4.36
CA LEU A 416 10.55 -2.86 3.80
C LEU A 416 11.57 -3.39 2.78
N GLY A 417 12.09 -4.60 3.00
CA GLY A 417 13.06 -5.21 2.09
C GLY A 417 13.88 -6.29 2.78
N ALA A 418 15.15 -6.38 2.42
CA ALA A 418 16.09 -7.32 3.02
C ALA A 418 17.26 -6.57 3.67
N ARG A 419 17.78 -7.09 4.77
CA ARG A 419 18.95 -6.51 5.46
C ARG A 419 19.87 -7.61 5.98
N MET A 420 21.17 -7.34 5.95
CA MET A 420 22.16 -8.18 6.63
C MET A 420 22.06 -7.92 8.14
N ASP A 421 21.80 -8.96 8.92
CA ASP A 421 21.80 -8.84 10.38
C ASP A 421 23.25 -8.83 10.86
N SER A 422 23.75 -7.68 11.31
CA SER A 422 25.15 -7.54 11.74
C SER A 422 25.47 -8.26 13.04
N THR A 423 24.46 -8.61 13.84
CA THR A 423 24.66 -9.19 15.17
C THR A 423 24.83 -10.71 15.15
N ARG A 424 24.41 -11.37 14.07
CA ARG A 424 24.54 -12.81 13.88
C ARG A 424 25.09 -13.07 12.49
N ILE A 425 26.06 -13.97 12.40
CA ILE A 425 26.65 -14.43 11.11
C ILE A 425 25.59 -15.16 10.23
N ASP A 426 24.34 -15.26 10.70
CA ASP A 426 23.17 -15.91 10.07
C ASP A 426 22.71 -15.31 8.71
N GLY A 427 23.40 -14.31 8.16
CA GLY A 427 23.19 -13.85 6.79
C GLY A 427 22.05 -12.84 6.60
N MET A 428 21.45 -12.86 5.40
CA MET A 428 20.39 -11.93 4.99
C MET A 428 19.05 -12.33 5.58
N ARG A 429 18.29 -11.37 6.12
CA ARG A 429 16.93 -11.58 6.62
C ARG A 429 15.94 -10.60 5.99
N GLY A 430 14.66 -10.93 6.09
CA GLY A 430 13.58 -9.99 5.83
C GLY A 430 13.61 -8.84 6.86
N TRP A 431 13.36 -7.64 6.36
CA TRP A 431 13.39 -6.39 7.10
C TRP A 431 12.04 -5.70 6.93
N GLY A 432 11.46 -5.26 8.04
CA GLY A 432 10.17 -4.58 8.07
C GLY A 432 10.06 -3.64 9.26
N VAL A 433 8.86 -3.12 9.45
CA VAL A 433 8.48 -2.33 10.64
C VAL A 433 7.24 -2.92 11.28
N PRO A 434 7.10 -2.84 12.61
CA PRO A 434 5.88 -3.30 13.27
C PRO A 434 4.68 -2.46 12.86
N ALA A 435 3.51 -3.08 12.84
CA ALA A 435 2.26 -2.42 12.49
C ALA A 435 1.88 -1.30 13.48
N GLU A 436 2.41 -1.34 14.70
CA GLU A 436 2.22 -0.27 15.69
C GLU A 436 2.70 1.10 15.18
N THR A 437 3.75 1.13 14.35
CA THR A 437 4.25 2.36 13.73
C THR A 437 3.18 3.06 12.90
N VAL A 438 2.26 2.31 12.28
CA VAL A 438 1.14 2.90 11.52
C VAL A 438 0.22 3.70 12.44
N LEU A 439 0.01 3.22 13.67
CA LEU A 439 -0.90 3.84 14.63
C LEU A 439 -0.38 5.16 15.18
N GLU A 440 0.94 5.38 15.16
CA GLU A 440 1.54 6.66 15.53
C GLU A 440 1.07 7.81 14.63
N MET A 441 0.62 7.50 13.42
CA MET A 441 0.06 8.48 12.47
C MET A 441 -1.42 8.79 12.72
N PHE A 442 -2.07 8.17 13.71
CA PHE A 442 -3.49 8.36 14.01
C PHE A 442 -3.72 8.84 15.43
N SER A 443 -4.84 9.52 15.64
CA SER A 443 -5.27 9.89 16.99
C SER A 443 -5.68 8.64 17.76
N LEU A 444 -5.39 8.62 19.07
CA LEU A 444 -5.80 7.51 19.91
C LEU A 444 -7.33 7.39 19.97
N PRO A 445 -7.88 6.17 20.01
CA PRO A 445 -9.32 5.97 20.18
C PRO A 445 -9.86 6.73 21.40
N GLY A 446 -10.95 7.49 21.22
CA GLY A 446 -11.56 8.33 22.26
C GLY A 446 -10.95 9.73 22.44
N LEU A 447 -9.87 10.04 21.73
CA LEU A 447 -9.26 11.38 21.67
C LEU A 447 -9.47 12.06 20.30
N GLU A 448 -10.35 11.54 19.46
CA GLU A 448 -10.60 12.09 18.13
C GLU A 448 -11.15 13.52 18.21
N GLY A 449 -10.58 14.44 17.43
CA GLY A 449 -11.00 15.84 17.37
C GLY A 449 -10.59 16.72 18.56
N LYS A 450 -9.81 16.21 19.51
CA LYS A 450 -9.19 16.99 20.60
C LYS A 450 -7.74 17.34 20.23
N GLN A 451 -7.55 18.33 19.36
CA GLN A 451 -6.22 18.88 19.05
C GLN A 451 -6.17 20.37 19.30
#